data_AF-A0A917MA84-F1
#
_entry.id   AF-A0A917MA84-F1
#
_cell.length_a   1.000
_cell.length_b   1.000
_cell.length_c   1.000
_cell.angle_alpha   90.00
_cell.angle_beta   90.00
_cell.angle_gamma   90.00
#
_symmetry.space_group_name_H-M   'P 1'
#
loop_
_entity.id
_entity.type
_entity.pdbx_description
1 polymer ?
#
loop_
_entity_poly.entity_id
_entity_poly.type
_entity_poly.pdbx_seq_one_letter_code
_entity_poly.pdbx_strand_id
1 'polypeptide(L)'
;MKLNKQQLKQLRAFIRQQGFTAIDLQMEIIDHVACSIEEKMGENPAATFGQALKQTHAEFGVFGFSTLKEAMANSLRRKYFRQMSLELKRWLSFPALLVVGGFALVLYQLFFLIATPWLLAIVWSVYLAVSLGIFLYNRWLQRRYRKLMVMQFAIQFAFLPTFLFLIGVRFSEIPGQIIIRPEHTWIYASLFAGIILLFAFLFAAYFRIISYAIRKCREFERHVHPTGI
;
A
#
# COMPACT_ATOMS: atom_id res chain seq x y z
N MET A 1 1.00 18.90 32.27
CA MET A 1 1.87 19.99 31.76
C MET A 1 2.13 19.76 30.28
N LYS A 2 2.38 20.76 29.42
CA LYS A 2 2.74 20.52 28.00
C LYS A 2 4.24 20.63 27.75
N LEU A 3 4.80 19.75 26.92
CA LEU A 3 6.21 19.80 26.55
C LEU A 3 6.56 21.04 25.71
N ASN A 4 7.71 21.66 26.00
CA ASN A 4 8.21 22.77 25.20
C ASN A 4 8.84 22.29 23.88
N LYS A 5 9.09 23.22 22.94
CA LYS A 5 9.67 22.91 21.62
C LYS A 5 11.05 22.24 21.69
N GLN A 6 11.89 22.60 22.68
CA GLN A 6 13.22 22.02 22.85
C GLN A 6 13.16 20.58 23.37
N GLN A 7 12.32 20.31 24.35
CA GLN A 7 12.05 18.97 24.90
C GLN A 7 11.47 18.05 23.82
N LEU A 8 10.55 18.56 22.99
CA LEU A 8 10.01 17.81 21.87
C LEU A 8 11.08 17.48 20.82
N LYS A 9 12.03 18.41 20.56
CA LYS A 9 13.17 18.16 19.66
C LYS A 9 14.12 17.10 20.22
N GLN A 10 14.38 17.11 21.53
CA GLN A 10 15.17 16.08 22.21
C GLN A 10 14.49 14.72 22.17
N LEU A 11 13.18 14.65 22.43
CA LEU A 11 12.38 13.44 22.33
C LEU A 11 12.42 12.85 20.91
N ARG A 12 12.23 13.69 19.88
CA ARG A 12 12.34 13.29 18.47
C ARG A 12 13.70 12.66 18.15
N ALA A 13 14.79 13.28 18.59
CA ALA A 13 16.14 12.76 18.37
C ALA A 13 16.35 11.41 19.04
N PHE A 14 15.87 11.27 20.28
CA PHE A 14 15.95 10.03 21.05
C PHE A 14 15.16 8.89 20.38
N ILE A 15 13.90 9.11 20.01
CA ILE A 15 13.08 8.11 19.30
C ILE A 15 13.74 7.67 17.99
N ARG A 16 14.35 8.59 17.24
CA ARG A 16 15.07 8.23 16.00
C ARG A 16 16.28 7.33 16.26
N GLN A 17 17.01 7.57 17.35
CA GLN A 17 18.15 6.73 17.76
C GLN A 17 17.72 5.32 18.17
N GLN A 18 16.51 5.16 18.70
CA GLN A 18 15.91 3.87 19.07
C GLN A 18 15.43 3.03 17.87
N GLY A 19 15.75 3.47 16.64
CA GLY A 19 15.51 2.68 15.43
C GLY A 19 14.11 2.87 14.83
N PHE A 20 13.32 3.84 15.28
CA PHE A 20 12.09 4.25 14.60
C PHE A 20 12.45 5.05 13.35
N THR A 21 12.45 4.41 12.17
CA THR A 21 12.89 5.05 10.91
C THR A 21 11.75 5.62 10.08
N ALA A 22 10.53 5.12 10.27
CA ALA A 22 9.37 5.56 9.51
C ALA A 22 8.71 6.77 10.17
N ILE A 23 8.35 7.79 9.38
CA ILE A 23 7.83 9.07 9.88
C ILE A 23 6.47 8.90 10.55
N ASP A 24 5.59 8.09 9.97
CA ASP A 24 4.29 7.77 10.53
C ASP A 24 4.41 7.03 11.87
N LEU A 25 5.33 6.06 11.95
CA LEU A 25 5.62 5.36 13.20
C LEU A 25 6.26 6.29 14.26
N GLN A 26 7.16 7.18 13.84
CA GLN A 26 7.77 8.19 14.72
C GLN A 26 6.71 9.11 15.33
N MET A 27 5.77 9.60 14.52
CA MET A 27 4.71 10.49 15.00
C MET A 27 3.87 9.82 16.07
N GLU A 28 3.50 8.54 15.88
CA GLU A 28 2.66 7.80 16.82
C GLU A 28 3.39 7.52 18.15
N ILE A 29 4.66 7.12 18.11
CA ILE A 29 5.42 6.90 19.34
C ILE A 29 5.78 8.22 20.05
N ILE A 30 6.04 9.31 19.32
CA ILE A 30 6.30 10.61 19.92
C ILE A 30 5.08 11.09 20.68
N ASP A 31 3.89 10.95 20.10
CA ASP A 31 2.62 11.33 20.75
C ASP A 31 2.40 10.53 22.03
N HIS A 32 2.55 9.19 21.95
CA HIS A 32 2.39 8.31 23.09
C HIS A 32 3.41 8.60 24.21
N VAL A 33 4.69 8.77 23.87
CA VAL A 33 5.75 9.04 24.86
C VAL A 33 5.64 10.45 25.42
N ALA A 34 5.25 11.43 24.62
CA ALA A 34 5.00 12.80 25.09
C ALA A 34 3.88 12.81 26.13
N CYS A 35 2.73 12.18 25.86
CA CYS A 35 1.63 12.09 26.83
C CYS A 35 2.07 11.45 28.15
N SER A 36 2.80 10.33 28.10
CA SER A 36 3.27 9.68 29.34
C SER A 36 4.27 10.54 30.13
N ILE A 37 5.11 11.33 29.46
CA ILE A 37 6.01 12.28 30.14
C ILE A 37 5.20 13.44 30.77
N GLU A 38 4.21 13.97 30.04
CA GLU A 38 3.37 15.06 30.50
C GLU A 38 2.53 14.69 31.72
N GLU A 39 2.07 13.43 31.79
CA GLU A 39 1.36 12.84 32.92
C GLU A 39 2.29 12.74 34.15
N LYS A 40 3.47 12.14 34.00
CA LYS A 40 4.45 12.03 35.11
C LYS A 40 4.96 13.36 35.64
N MET A 41 5.19 14.32 34.75
CA MET A 41 5.55 15.69 35.15
C MET A 41 4.38 16.44 35.79
N GLY A 42 3.14 16.02 35.52
CA GLY A 42 1.95 16.53 36.21
C GLY A 42 1.79 15.94 37.61
N GLU A 43 2.02 14.64 37.76
CA GLU A 43 1.98 13.93 39.06
C GLU A 43 3.13 14.35 39.99
N ASN A 44 4.32 14.58 39.43
CA ASN A 44 5.48 15.04 40.18
C ASN A 44 6.10 16.30 39.53
N PRO A 45 5.68 17.51 39.95
CA PRO A 45 6.19 18.77 39.42
C PRO A 45 7.69 19.00 39.63
N ALA A 46 8.33 18.28 40.56
CA ALA A 46 9.77 18.33 40.80
C ALA A 46 10.58 17.44 39.85
N ALA A 47 9.93 16.54 39.10
CA ALA A 47 10.60 15.65 38.17
C ALA A 47 11.08 16.41 36.93
N THR A 48 12.37 16.26 36.62
CA THR A 48 12.94 16.83 35.38
C THR A 48 12.51 16.01 34.16
N PHE A 49 12.43 16.66 33.00
CA PHE A 49 12.10 15.99 31.73
C PHE A 49 12.97 14.75 31.46
N GLY A 50 14.27 14.82 31.77
CA GLY A 50 15.18 13.68 31.59
C GLY A 50 14.88 12.51 32.52
N GLN A 51 14.44 12.77 33.75
CA GLN A 51 14.01 11.72 34.68
C GLN A 51 12.68 11.10 34.23
N ALA A 52 11.69 11.91 33.87
CA ALA A 52 10.42 11.44 33.34
C ALA A 52 10.60 10.60 32.07
N LEU A 53 11.47 11.02 31.15
CA LEU A 53 11.81 10.26 29.95
C LEU A 53 12.46 8.90 30.28
N LYS A 54 13.41 8.87 31.21
CA LYS A 54 14.06 7.62 31.64
C LYS A 54 13.08 6.67 32.31
N GLN A 55 12.18 7.18 33.14
CA GLN A 55 11.15 6.38 33.79
C GLN A 55 10.16 5.80 32.78
N THR A 56 9.70 6.61 31.82
CA THR A 56 8.86 6.15 30.71
C THR A 56 9.57 5.13 29.84
N HIS A 57 10.87 5.30 29.60
CA HIS A 57 11.66 4.30 28.89
C HIS A 57 11.76 2.97 29.68
N ALA A 58 11.99 3.04 30.99
CA ALA A 58 12.13 1.86 31.85
C ALA A 58 10.83 1.02 31.93
N GLU A 59 9.67 1.66 31.83
CA GLU A 59 8.36 0.97 31.81
C GLU A 59 8.17 0.04 30.60
N PHE A 60 8.91 0.26 29.51
CA PHE A 60 8.88 -0.63 28.35
C PHE A 60 9.77 -1.89 28.52
N GLY A 61 10.43 -2.05 29.67
CA GLY A 61 11.14 -3.27 30.05
C GLY A 61 12.47 -3.53 29.32
N VAL A 62 13.03 -4.73 29.50
CA VAL A 62 14.37 -5.12 29.00
C VAL A 62 14.47 -5.13 27.47
N PHE A 63 13.38 -5.48 26.78
CA PHE A 63 13.29 -5.39 25.33
C PHE A 63 12.96 -3.96 24.84
N GLY A 64 12.59 -3.07 25.75
CA GLY A 64 12.42 -1.63 25.56
C GLY A 64 11.57 -1.28 24.34
N PHE A 65 12.10 -0.41 23.50
CA PHE A 65 11.40 0.06 22.30
C PHE A 65 11.31 -0.95 21.16
N SER A 66 12.04 -2.07 21.18
CA SER A 66 12.07 -3.00 20.04
C SER A 66 10.75 -3.75 19.84
N THR A 67 10.21 -4.34 20.91
CA THR A 67 8.91 -5.04 20.90
C THR A 67 7.76 -4.06 20.66
N LEU A 68 7.83 -2.88 21.27
CA LEU A 68 6.87 -1.80 21.05
C LEU A 68 6.85 -1.34 19.59
N LYS A 69 8.03 -1.15 18.99
CA LYS A 69 8.19 -0.77 17.59
C LYS A 69 7.51 -1.78 16.67
N GLU A 70 7.71 -3.08 16.89
CA GLU A 70 7.07 -4.11 16.08
C GLU A 70 5.56 -4.16 16.29
N ALA A 71 5.09 -4.05 17.54
CA ALA A 71 3.66 -4.02 17.86
C ALA A 71 2.95 -2.83 17.18
N MET A 72 3.53 -1.63 17.28
CA MET A 72 3.02 -0.42 16.64
C MET A 72 3.12 -0.51 15.11
N ALA A 73 4.22 -1.01 14.55
CA ALA A 73 4.32 -1.22 13.11
C ALA A 73 3.24 -2.18 12.61
N ASN A 74 2.95 -3.24 13.36
CA ASN A 74 1.90 -4.21 13.04
C ASN A 74 0.49 -3.65 13.21
N SER A 75 0.23 -2.81 14.21
CA SER A 75 -1.07 -2.15 14.38
C SER A 75 -1.31 -1.17 13.22
N LEU A 76 -0.30 -0.38 12.86
CA LEU A 76 -0.35 0.58 11.77
C LEU A 76 -0.57 -0.11 10.42
N ARG A 77 0.13 -1.22 10.18
CA ARG A 77 -0.09 -2.08 9.02
C ARG A 77 -1.54 -2.56 8.92
N ARG A 78 -2.10 -3.07 10.03
CA ARG A 78 -3.50 -3.53 10.08
C ARG A 78 -4.48 -2.39 9.83
N LYS A 79 -4.21 -1.20 10.36
CA LYS A 79 -5.01 0.01 10.13
C LYS A 79 -5.03 0.40 8.65
N TYR A 80 -3.87 0.46 8.00
CA TYR A 80 -3.79 0.78 6.56
C TYR A 80 -4.45 -0.29 5.71
N PHE A 81 -4.23 -1.56 6.01
CA PHE A 81 -4.89 -2.66 5.29
C PHE A 81 -6.42 -2.55 5.41
N ARG A 82 -6.95 -2.31 6.61
CA ARG A 82 -8.39 -2.11 6.83
C ARG A 82 -8.92 -0.93 6.03
N GLN A 83 -8.23 0.21 6.03
CA GLN A 83 -8.62 1.39 5.26
C GLN A 83 -8.62 1.14 3.76
N MET A 84 -7.55 0.52 3.24
CA MET A 84 -7.46 0.15 1.81
C MET A 84 -8.57 -0.83 1.42
N SER A 85 -8.88 -1.82 2.28
CA SER A 85 -9.96 -2.78 2.02
C SER A 85 -11.34 -2.13 2.00
N LEU A 86 -11.57 -1.11 2.83
CA LEU A 86 -12.81 -0.33 2.84
C LEU A 86 -12.96 0.50 1.56
N GLU A 87 -11.88 1.13 1.10
CA GLU A 87 -11.89 1.86 -0.18
C GLU A 87 -12.19 0.94 -1.37
N LEU A 88 -11.57 -0.25 -1.39
CA LEU A 88 -11.83 -1.27 -2.41
C LEU A 88 -13.29 -1.74 -2.38
N LYS A 89 -13.84 -2.05 -1.19
CA LYS A 89 -15.24 -2.46 -1.04
C LYS A 89 -16.22 -1.38 -1.50
N ARG A 90 -15.92 -0.11 -1.20
CA ARG A 90 -16.75 1.02 -1.66
C ARG A 90 -16.74 1.15 -3.18
N TRP A 91 -15.61 0.87 -3.81
CA TRP A 91 -15.49 0.89 -5.26
C TRP A 91 -16.20 -0.28 -5.94
N LEU A 92 -16.22 -1.46 -5.31
CA LEU A 92 -16.98 -2.63 -5.78
C LEU A 92 -18.51 -2.49 -5.57
N SER A 93 -19.01 -1.27 -5.42
CA SER A 93 -20.45 -1.03 -5.24
C SER A 93 -21.24 -1.38 -6.50
N PHE A 94 -22.53 -1.67 -6.31
CA PHE A 94 -23.48 -2.17 -7.32
C PHE A 94 -23.42 -1.51 -8.72
N PRO A 95 -23.27 -0.18 -8.90
CA PRO A 95 -23.18 0.40 -10.25
C PRO A 95 -21.90 -0.01 -11.00
N ALA A 96 -20.80 -0.29 -10.29
CA ALA A 96 -19.56 -0.73 -10.93
C ALA A 96 -19.70 -2.13 -11.53
N LEU A 97 -20.49 -3.02 -10.91
CA LEU A 97 -20.73 -4.37 -11.41
C LEU A 97 -21.48 -4.36 -12.76
N LEU A 98 -22.45 -3.45 -12.93
CA LEU A 98 -23.17 -3.30 -14.21
C LEU A 98 -22.25 -2.84 -15.33
N VAL A 99 -21.38 -1.86 -15.07
CA VAL A 99 -20.40 -1.37 -16.05
C VAL A 99 -19.40 -2.48 -16.41
N VAL A 100 -18.91 -3.22 -15.41
CA VAL A 100 -18.00 -4.36 -15.62
C VAL A 100 -18.66 -5.45 -16.45
N GLY A 101 -19.93 -5.77 -16.17
CA GLY A 101 -20.70 -6.75 -16.96
C GLY A 101 -20.93 -6.30 -18.40
N GLY A 102 -21.27 -5.03 -18.63
CA GLY A 102 -21.40 -4.48 -19.97
C GLY A 102 -20.07 -4.53 -20.75
N PHE A 103 -18.96 -4.17 -20.09
CA PHE A 103 -17.63 -4.25 -20.69
C PHE A 103 -17.21 -5.71 -20.99
N ALA A 104 -17.60 -6.66 -20.14
CA ALA A 104 -17.39 -8.09 -20.38
C ALA A 104 -18.04 -8.58 -21.67
N LEU A 105 -19.29 -8.17 -21.92
CA LEU A 105 -20.03 -8.53 -23.13
C LEU A 105 -19.39 -7.95 -24.38
N VAL A 106 -18.91 -6.69 -24.31
CA VAL A 106 -18.18 -6.05 -25.40
C VAL A 106 -16.88 -6.81 -25.70
N LEU A 107 -16.09 -7.14 -24.68
CA LEU A 107 -14.85 -7.93 -24.86
C LEU A 107 -15.12 -9.31 -25.44
N TYR A 108 -16.20 -9.96 -25.01
CA TYR A 108 -16.63 -11.25 -25.54
C TYR A 108 -16.97 -11.15 -27.04
N GLN A 109 -17.75 -10.15 -27.46
CA GLN A 109 -18.05 -9.93 -28.88
C GLN A 109 -16.79 -9.59 -29.69
N LEU A 110 -15.92 -8.75 -29.14
CA LEU A 110 -14.69 -8.32 -29.78
C LEU A 110 -13.71 -9.48 -29.99
N PHE A 111 -13.72 -10.49 -29.11
CA PHE A 111 -12.99 -11.73 -29.33
C PHE A 111 -13.40 -12.40 -30.64
N PHE A 112 -14.70 -12.60 -30.91
CA PHE A 112 -15.13 -13.26 -32.15
C PHE A 112 -14.85 -12.43 -33.42
N LEU A 113 -14.78 -11.11 -33.30
CA LEU A 113 -14.46 -10.21 -34.41
C LEU A 113 -12.97 -10.21 -34.78
N ILE A 114 -12.09 -10.38 -33.80
CA ILE A 114 -10.63 -10.15 -33.96
C ILE A 114 -9.82 -11.42 -33.64
N ALA A 115 -10.45 -12.55 -33.31
CA ALA A 115 -9.82 -13.82 -32.91
C ALA A 115 -8.79 -14.30 -33.94
N THR A 116 -7.57 -13.84 -33.75
CA THR A 116 -6.39 -14.15 -34.52
C THR A 116 -5.29 -14.54 -33.53
N PRO A 117 -4.34 -15.42 -33.91
CA PRO A 117 -3.25 -15.84 -33.03
C PRO A 117 -2.44 -14.65 -32.47
N TRP A 118 -2.38 -13.55 -33.22
CA TRP A 118 -1.68 -12.32 -32.85
C TRP A 118 -2.37 -11.51 -31.76
N LEU A 119 -3.68 -11.66 -31.56
CA LEU A 119 -4.44 -10.90 -30.58
C LEU A 119 -3.96 -11.18 -29.14
N LEU A 120 -3.64 -12.43 -28.81
CA LEU A 120 -3.07 -12.78 -27.50
C LEU A 120 -1.69 -12.14 -27.30
N ALA A 121 -0.85 -12.13 -28.33
CA ALA A 121 0.47 -11.49 -28.27
C ALA A 121 0.36 -9.98 -28.05
N ILE A 122 -0.61 -9.31 -28.70
CA ILE A 122 -0.89 -7.88 -28.51
C ILE A 122 -1.40 -7.62 -27.09
N VAL A 123 -2.29 -8.44 -26.55
CA VAL A 123 -2.81 -8.28 -25.19
C VAL A 123 -1.68 -8.43 -24.15
N TRP A 124 -0.82 -9.44 -24.30
CA TRP A 124 0.32 -9.63 -23.42
C TRP A 124 1.36 -8.50 -23.54
N SER A 125 1.58 -7.96 -24.74
CA SER A 125 2.53 -6.84 -24.93
C SER A 125 2.01 -5.54 -24.31
N VAL A 126 0.72 -5.22 -24.46
CA VAL A 126 0.08 -4.09 -23.79
C VAL A 126 0.16 -4.25 -22.28
N TYR A 127 -0.14 -5.45 -21.77
CA TYR A 127 -0.03 -5.74 -20.35
C TYR A 127 1.39 -5.52 -19.81
N LEU A 128 2.40 -6.01 -20.54
CA LEU A 128 3.81 -5.84 -20.18
C LEU A 128 4.18 -4.35 -20.14
N ALA A 129 3.77 -3.57 -21.13
CA ALA A 129 4.03 -2.13 -21.18
C ALA A 129 3.41 -1.40 -19.97
N VAL A 130 2.15 -1.71 -19.63
CA VAL A 130 1.47 -1.15 -18.45
C VAL A 130 2.19 -1.55 -17.15
N SER A 131 2.56 -2.82 -17.03
CA SER A 131 3.28 -3.33 -15.84
C SER A 131 4.65 -2.68 -15.67
N LEU A 132 5.37 -2.47 -16.77
CA LEU A 132 6.66 -1.78 -16.76
C LEU A 132 6.49 -0.31 -16.36
N GLY A 133 5.47 0.38 -16.90
CA GLY A 133 5.12 1.74 -16.51
C GLY A 133 4.82 1.85 -15.01
N ILE A 134 4.03 0.92 -14.47
CA ILE A 134 3.74 0.81 -13.03
C ILE A 134 5.01 0.55 -12.22
N PHE A 135 5.91 -0.32 -12.69
CA PHE A 135 7.18 -0.59 -12.03
C PHE A 135 8.07 0.66 -11.95
N LEU A 136 8.19 1.41 -13.05
CA LEU A 136 8.93 2.68 -13.08
C LEU A 136 8.29 3.74 -12.20
N TYR A 137 6.95 3.85 -12.23
CA TYR A 137 6.19 4.75 -11.38
C TYR A 137 6.39 4.41 -9.90
N ASN A 138 6.29 3.15 -9.51
CA ASN A 138 6.56 2.67 -8.15
C ASN A 138 7.98 2.98 -7.71
N ARG A 139 8.98 2.76 -8.56
CA ARG A 139 10.38 3.15 -8.31
C ARG A 139 10.50 4.64 -8.01
N TRP A 140 9.80 5.49 -8.77
CA TRP A 140 9.77 6.93 -8.53
C TRP A 140 9.10 7.29 -7.19
N LEU A 141 7.93 6.72 -6.89
CA LEU A 141 7.23 6.94 -5.61
C LEU A 141 8.04 6.44 -4.42
N GLN A 142 8.69 5.29 -4.55
CA GLN A 142 9.50 4.71 -3.49
C GLN A 142 10.68 5.62 -3.16
N ARG A 143 11.31 6.25 -4.15
CA ARG A 143 12.36 7.24 -3.92
C ARG A 143 11.83 8.47 -3.18
N ARG A 144 10.65 8.97 -3.58
CA ARG A 144 10.03 10.17 -3.00
C ARG A 144 9.52 9.96 -1.56
N TYR A 145 8.83 8.85 -1.31
CA TYR A 145 8.08 8.60 -0.07
C TYR A 145 8.65 7.43 0.75
N ARG A 146 9.95 7.10 0.57
CA ARG A 146 10.61 5.94 1.21
C ARG A 146 10.42 5.85 2.72
N LYS A 147 10.26 6.99 3.39
CA LYS A 147 10.20 7.10 4.85
C LYS A 147 8.78 6.92 5.42
N LEU A 148 7.76 6.70 4.60
CA LEU A 148 6.37 6.50 5.04
C LEU A 148 5.96 5.04 4.84
N MET A 149 5.51 4.38 5.91
CA MET A 149 5.09 2.97 5.87
C MET A 149 3.86 2.78 4.98
N VAL A 150 2.93 3.74 4.97
CA VAL A 150 1.78 3.78 4.03
C VAL A 150 2.19 3.48 2.59
N MET A 151 3.25 4.14 2.11
CA MET A 151 3.70 3.99 0.73
C MET A 151 4.38 2.63 0.51
N GLN A 152 5.18 2.18 1.47
CA GLN A 152 5.84 0.87 1.37
C GLN A 152 4.79 -0.25 1.26
N PHE A 153 3.70 -0.17 2.04
CA PHE A 153 2.60 -1.12 1.93
C PHE A 153 1.81 -0.98 0.64
N ALA A 154 1.53 0.24 0.17
CA ALA A 154 0.78 0.45 -1.06
C ALA A 154 1.49 -0.12 -2.31
N ILE A 155 2.82 0.03 -2.39
CA ILE A 155 3.62 -0.49 -3.50
C ILE A 155 3.61 -2.02 -3.53
N GLN A 156 3.49 -2.69 -2.37
CA GLN A 156 3.43 -4.15 -2.32
C GLN A 156 2.22 -4.72 -3.10
N PHE A 157 1.12 -3.98 -3.19
CA PHE A 157 -0.05 -4.40 -3.97
C PHE A 157 0.21 -4.44 -5.49
N ALA A 158 1.28 -3.79 -5.98
CA ALA A 158 1.66 -3.87 -7.38
C ALA A 158 2.23 -5.24 -7.78
N PHE A 159 2.79 -5.99 -6.83
CA PHE A 159 3.41 -7.28 -7.12
C PHE A 159 2.40 -8.31 -7.60
N LEU A 160 1.15 -8.26 -7.11
CA LEU A 160 0.13 -9.25 -7.43
C LEU A 160 -0.24 -9.29 -8.92
N PRO A 161 -0.60 -8.17 -9.58
CA PRO A 161 -0.82 -8.16 -11.02
C PRO A 161 0.44 -8.58 -11.79
N THR A 162 1.61 -8.01 -11.48
CA THR A 162 2.87 -8.36 -12.17
C THR A 162 3.22 -9.85 -12.05
N PHE A 163 2.98 -10.46 -10.89
CA PHE A 163 3.22 -11.89 -10.65
C PHE A 163 2.25 -12.77 -11.46
N LEU A 164 0.96 -12.43 -11.51
CA LEU A 164 -0.03 -13.16 -12.32
C LEU A 164 0.28 -13.14 -13.81
N PHE A 165 0.86 -12.04 -14.31
CA PHE A 165 1.34 -11.98 -15.69
C PHE A 165 2.49 -12.93 -15.98
N LEU A 166 3.47 -13.03 -15.07
CA LEU A 166 4.58 -13.96 -15.24
C LEU A 166 4.07 -15.41 -15.31
N ILE A 167 3.06 -15.75 -14.50
CA ILE A 167 2.39 -17.04 -14.57
C ILE A 167 1.69 -17.21 -15.93
N GLY A 168 0.92 -16.22 -16.37
CA GLY A 168 0.20 -16.27 -17.64
C GLY A 168 1.08 -16.45 -18.87
N VAL A 169 2.23 -15.75 -18.92
CA VAL A 169 3.22 -15.92 -20.00
C VAL A 169 3.82 -17.32 -19.97
N ARG A 170 4.17 -17.85 -18.79
CA ARG A 170 4.68 -19.22 -18.66
C ARG A 170 3.67 -20.28 -19.12
N PHE A 171 2.38 -20.09 -18.86
CA PHE A 171 1.33 -20.96 -19.39
C PHE A 171 1.24 -20.91 -20.91
N SER A 172 1.51 -19.76 -21.53
CA SER A 172 1.49 -19.61 -23.00
C SER A 172 2.70 -20.22 -23.73
N GLU A 173 3.81 -20.46 -23.02
CA GLU A 173 5.03 -21.08 -23.57
C GLU A 173 5.01 -22.62 -23.54
N ILE A 174 4.00 -23.24 -22.92
CA ILE A 174 3.86 -24.71 -22.88
C ILE A 174 3.56 -25.19 -24.33
N PRO A 175 4.49 -25.87 -25.01
CA PRO A 175 4.32 -26.20 -26.42
C PRO A 175 3.21 -27.24 -26.59
N GLY A 176 2.19 -26.91 -27.38
CA GLY A 176 1.41 -27.93 -28.09
C GLY A 176 -0.03 -28.27 -27.62
N GLN A 177 -0.74 -27.44 -26.83
CA GLN A 177 -2.09 -27.85 -26.38
C GLN A 177 -3.29 -26.93 -26.69
N ILE A 178 -3.12 -25.68 -27.13
CA ILE A 178 -4.27 -24.84 -27.49
C ILE A 178 -4.53 -24.92 -29.00
N ILE A 179 -4.91 -26.10 -29.48
CA ILE A 179 -5.60 -26.19 -30.77
C ILE A 179 -7.02 -25.69 -30.48
N ILE A 180 -7.34 -24.47 -30.91
CA ILE A 180 -8.68 -23.89 -30.76
C ILE A 180 -9.62 -24.72 -31.65
N ARG A 181 -10.23 -25.76 -31.07
CA ARG A 181 -11.27 -26.51 -31.74
C ARG A 181 -12.52 -25.62 -31.85
N PRO A 182 -13.17 -25.56 -33.02
CA PRO A 182 -14.29 -24.66 -33.27
C PRO A 182 -15.45 -24.87 -32.27
N GLU A 183 -15.66 -26.10 -31.81
CA GLU A 183 -16.67 -26.50 -30.82
C GLU A 183 -16.50 -25.89 -29.42
N HIS A 184 -15.30 -25.41 -29.08
CA HIS A 184 -14.97 -24.84 -27.76
C HIS A 184 -14.61 -23.35 -27.78
N THR A 185 -14.78 -22.68 -28.91
CA THR A 185 -14.43 -21.26 -29.11
C THR A 185 -15.09 -20.31 -28.10
N TRP A 186 -16.33 -20.58 -27.69
CA TRP A 186 -17.06 -19.81 -26.68
C TRP A 186 -16.43 -19.90 -25.27
N ILE A 187 -15.84 -21.04 -24.92
CA ILE A 187 -15.13 -21.24 -23.64
C ILE A 187 -13.88 -20.36 -23.62
N TYR A 188 -13.10 -20.38 -24.71
CA TYR A 188 -11.91 -19.54 -24.84
C TYR A 188 -12.26 -18.05 -24.84
N ALA A 189 -13.35 -17.64 -25.50
CA ALA A 189 -13.83 -16.26 -25.48
C ALA A 189 -14.24 -15.80 -24.06
N SER A 190 -14.96 -16.65 -23.32
CA SER A 190 -15.37 -16.37 -21.95
C SER A 190 -14.17 -16.28 -21.00
N LEU A 191 -13.22 -17.22 -21.10
CA LEU A 191 -11.98 -17.19 -20.32
C LEU A 191 -11.14 -15.95 -20.63
N PHE A 192 -11.00 -15.59 -21.91
CA PHE A 192 -10.28 -14.40 -22.34
C PHE A 192 -10.90 -13.12 -21.76
N ALA A 193 -12.22 -12.96 -21.88
CA ALA A 193 -12.93 -11.83 -21.29
C ALA A 193 -12.76 -11.80 -19.76
N GLY A 194 -12.91 -12.94 -19.09
CA GLY A 194 -12.72 -13.05 -17.64
C GLY A 194 -11.32 -12.65 -17.17
N ILE A 195 -10.28 -13.10 -17.88
CA ILE A 195 -8.88 -12.76 -17.57
C ILE A 195 -8.62 -11.27 -17.76
N ILE A 196 -9.08 -10.66 -18.86
CA ILE A 196 -8.93 -9.22 -19.10
C ILE A 196 -9.64 -8.40 -18.02
N LEU A 197 -10.86 -8.80 -17.64
CA LEU A 197 -11.61 -8.13 -16.58
C LEU A 197 -10.91 -8.23 -15.23
N LEU A 198 -10.38 -9.42 -14.91
CA LEU A 198 -9.60 -9.61 -13.69
C LEU A 198 -8.38 -8.70 -13.68
N PHE A 199 -7.64 -8.61 -14.78
CA PHE A 199 -6.47 -7.73 -14.87
C PHE A 199 -6.86 -6.25 -14.80
N ALA A 200 -7.90 -5.82 -15.51
CA ALA A 200 -8.42 -4.47 -15.43
C ALA A 200 -8.84 -4.10 -14.00
N PHE A 201 -9.50 -5.03 -13.31
CA PHE A 201 -9.88 -4.90 -11.91
C PHE A 201 -8.65 -4.74 -11.00
N LEU A 202 -7.63 -5.59 -11.16
CA LEU A 202 -6.41 -5.54 -10.36
C LEU A 202 -5.63 -4.23 -10.56
N PHE A 203 -5.52 -3.75 -11.80
CA PHE A 203 -4.89 -2.47 -12.07
C PHE A 203 -5.69 -1.30 -11.51
N ALA A 204 -7.01 -1.30 -11.67
CA ALA A 204 -7.88 -0.28 -11.09
C ALA A 204 -7.77 -0.24 -9.56
N ALA A 205 -7.78 -1.41 -8.92
CA ALA A 205 -7.56 -1.56 -7.48
C ALA A 205 -6.19 -0.99 -7.06
N TYR A 206 -5.12 -1.33 -7.77
CA TYR A 206 -3.78 -0.81 -7.52
C TYR A 206 -3.72 0.73 -7.62
N PHE A 207 -4.23 1.32 -8.71
CA PHE A 207 -4.22 2.78 -8.89
C PHE A 207 -5.01 3.50 -7.80
N ARG A 208 -6.12 2.92 -7.33
CA ARG A 208 -6.91 3.45 -6.22
C ARG A 208 -6.13 3.43 -4.90
N ILE A 209 -5.51 2.29 -4.57
CA ILE A 209 -4.69 2.14 -3.35
C ILE A 209 -3.53 3.13 -3.36
N ILE A 210 -2.84 3.29 -4.49
CA ILE A 210 -1.75 4.26 -4.63
C ILE A 210 -2.27 5.69 -4.49
N SER A 211 -3.41 6.02 -5.12
CA SER A 211 -4.01 7.36 -5.02
C SER A 211 -4.42 7.69 -3.58
N TYR A 212 -4.89 6.71 -2.82
CA TYR A 212 -5.11 6.83 -1.38
C TYR A 212 -3.81 7.07 -0.62
N ALA A 213 -2.81 6.23 -0.85
CA ALA A 213 -1.51 6.32 -0.20
C ALA A 213 -0.86 7.70 -0.43
N ILE A 214 -0.87 8.21 -1.66
CA ILE A 214 -0.37 9.55 -2.00
C ILE A 214 -1.12 10.63 -1.23
N ARG A 215 -2.46 10.57 -1.18
CA ARG A 215 -3.28 11.55 -0.44
C ARG A 215 -2.91 11.58 1.03
N LYS A 216 -2.75 10.40 1.65
CA LYS A 216 -2.31 10.29 3.05
C LYS A 216 -0.88 10.77 3.25
N CYS A 217 0.04 10.47 2.33
CA CYS A 217 1.42 10.99 2.38
C CYS A 217 1.45 12.52 2.32
N ARG A 218 0.66 13.15 1.45
CA ARG A 218 0.53 14.62 1.37
C ARG A 218 -0.09 15.24 2.62
N GLU A 219 -0.97 14.52 3.31
CA GLU A 219 -1.52 14.95 4.60
C GLU A 219 -0.42 14.96 5.66
N PHE A 220 0.41 13.93 5.74
CA PHE A 220 1.58 13.90 6.63
C PHE A 220 2.58 15.02 6.32
N GLU A 221 2.91 15.26 5.05
CA GLU A 221 3.76 16.40 4.66
C GLU A 221 3.19 17.75 5.15
N ARG A 222 1.87 17.94 5.04
CA ARG A 222 1.17 19.13 5.52
C ARG A 222 1.12 19.26 7.05
N HIS A 223 1.28 18.20 7.82
CA HIS A 223 1.33 18.27 9.29
C HIS A 223 2.76 18.36 9.82
N VAL A 224 3.74 17.87 9.07
CA VAL A 224 5.17 17.93 9.44
C VAL A 224 5.80 19.27 9.06
N HIS A 225 5.41 19.90 7.94
CA HIS A 225 5.96 21.19 7.50
C HIS A 225 5.47 22.50 8.19
N PRO A 226 4.27 22.62 8.79
CA PRO A 226 3.85 23.87 9.45
C PRO A 226 4.58 24.12 10.78
N THR A 227 5.19 23.09 11.36
CA THR A 227 6.22 23.25 12.39
C THR A 227 7.57 23.15 11.69
N GLY A 228 8.13 24.30 11.29
CA GLY A 228 9.40 24.41 10.57
C GLY A 228 10.39 23.28 10.87
N ILE A 229 10.74 22.55 9.81
CA ILE A 229 11.97 21.78 9.73
C ILE A 229 13.15 22.74 9.91
#